data_AF-A0A7C2TMJ4-F1
#
_entry.id   AF-A0A7C2TMJ4-F1
#
_cell.length_a   1.000
_cell.length_b   1.000
_cell.length_c   1.000
_cell.angle_alpha   90.00
_cell.angle_beta   90.00
_cell.angle_gamma   90.00
#
_symmetry.space_group_name_H-M   'P 1'
#
loop_
_entity.id
_entity.type
_entity.pdbx_description
1 polymer ?
#
loop_
_entity_poly.entity_id
_entity_poly.type
_entity_poly.pdbx_seq_one_letter_code
_entity_poly.pdbx_strand_id
1 'polypeptide(L)'
;GMAIGPFERAQLLLYAYQGLNANNIVYDLVKKNGKTGTIGSVVQSLVERAIEDKVIKPGKKGKSGYVFYDTKDPMLWNAYAAAGTLAATMVNCGAGRFAQAVSATLLYFNDLLEHETGLPGCDYGRVMGVAVGFSFFSHSIYGGGGPGMFNGNHVVTRHAAGVGLPCIVAACALDAGTQMFGPEATSKIYQDTFGQLDAFKKPIQAIAKSV
;
A
#
# COMPACT_ATOMS: atom_id res chain seq x y z
N GLY A 1 -2.53 6.46 -20.67
CA GLY A 1 -2.81 7.83 -20.25
C GLY A 1 -3.87 7.88 -19.17
N MET A 2 -3.64 7.24 -18.02
CA MET A 2 -4.56 7.29 -16.87
C MET A 2 -4.30 8.48 -15.93
N ALA A 3 -3.24 9.25 -16.19
CA ALA A 3 -2.82 10.41 -15.40
C ALA A 3 -2.94 11.69 -16.24
N ILE A 4 -4.12 11.92 -16.83
CA ILE A 4 -4.38 13.08 -17.70
C ILE A 4 -5.53 13.90 -17.13
N GLY A 5 -5.43 15.23 -17.22
CA GLY A 5 -6.44 16.13 -16.67
C GLY A 5 -6.49 16.03 -15.14
N PRO A 6 -7.69 16.01 -14.52
CA PRO A 6 -7.80 15.95 -13.05
C PRO A 6 -7.12 14.73 -12.42
N PHE A 7 -6.95 13.63 -13.15
CA PHE A 7 -6.33 12.40 -12.66
C PHE A 7 -4.80 12.49 -12.54
N GLU A 8 -4.17 13.48 -13.19
CA GLU A 8 -2.74 13.76 -13.01
C GLU A 8 -2.44 14.07 -11.54
N ARG A 9 -3.20 14.98 -10.94
CA ARG A 9 -3.07 15.33 -9.52
C ARG A 9 -3.23 14.10 -8.62
N ALA A 10 -4.23 13.25 -8.89
CA ALA A 10 -4.46 12.03 -8.12
C ALA A 10 -3.23 11.11 -8.16
N GLN A 11 -2.67 10.85 -9.34
CA GLN A 11 -1.48 9.98 -9.48
C GLN A 11 -0.22 10.60 -8.87
N LEU A 12 -0.02 11.92 -8.98
CA LEU A 12 1.10 12.60 -8.36
C LEU A 12 1.03 12.55 -6.82
N LEU A 13 -0.17 12.71 -6.24
CA LEU A 13 -0.36 12.58 -4.79
C LEU A 13 -0.12 11.14 -4.32
N LEU A 14 -0.63 10.14 -5.05
CA LEU A 14 -0.37 8.73 -4.75
C LEU A 14 1.13 8.44 -4.76
N TYR A 15 1.83 8.90 -5.80
CA TYR A 15 3.29 8.73 -5.93
C TYR A 15 4.04 9.42 -4.78
N ALA A 16 3.69 10.67 -4.47
CA ALA A 16 4.34 11.43 -3.41
C ALA A 16 4.14 10.81 -2.02
N TYR A 17 2.90 10.51 -1.62
CA TYR A 17 2.61 10.04 -0.27
C TYR A 17 2.94 8.55 -0.07
N GLN A 18 2.58 7.67 -1.01
CA GLN A 18 2.88 6.24 -0.89
C GLN A 18 4.33 5.93 -1.30
N GLY A 19 4.75 6.39 -2.48
CA GLY A 19 6.03 5.99 -3.08
C GLY A 19 7.23 6.76 -2.54
N LEU A 20 7.06 8.04 -2.19
CA LEU A 20 8.15 8.94 -1.78
C LEU A 20 8.10 9.36 -0.31
N ASN A 21 7.17 8.82 0.47
CA ASN A 21 7.02 9.13 1.90
C ASN A 21 6.87 10.65 2.17
N ALA A 22 6.08 11.35 1.34
CA ALA A 22 5.80 12.76 1.55
C ALA A 22 5.27 13.02 2.97
N ASN A 23 5.77 14.09 3.61
CA ASN A 23 5.44 14.48 4.98
C ASN A 23 5.66 13.37 6.02
N ASN A 24 6.58 12.46 5.71
CA ASN A 24 7.00 11.33 6.54
C ASN A 24 5.89 10.35 6.94
N ILE A 25 4.73 10.41 6.27
CA ILE A 25 3.53 9.69 6.73
C ILE A 25 3.73 8.17 6.80
N VAL A 26 4.37 7.56 5.80
CA VAL A 26 4.57 6.10 5.78
C VAL A 26 5.51 5.72 6.92
N TYR A 27 6.62 6.43 7.05
CA TYR A 27 7.59 6.18 8.12
C TYR A 27 6.98 6.39 9.51
N ASP A 28 6.23 7.47 9.73
CA ASP A 28 5.61 7.78 11.02
C ASP A 28 4.59 6.71 11.43
N LEU A 29 3.75 6.27 10.47
CA LEU A 29 2.77 5.20 10.70
C LEU A 29 3.47 3.88 11.04
N VAL A 30 4.51 3.51 10.29
CA VAL A 30 5.29 2.29 10.56
C VAL A 30 5.99 2.39 11.90
N LYS A 31 6.61 3.52 12.23
CA LYS A 31 7.33 3.72 13.49
C LYS A 31 6.39 3.65 14.70
N LYS A 32 5.22 4.28 14.61
CA LYS A 32 4.20 4.25 15.67
C LYS A 32 3.68 2.82 15.91
N ASN A 33 3.60 2.00 14.87
CA ASN A 33 2.97 0.67 14.93
C ASN A 33 3.97 -0.51 14.90
N GLY A 34 5.27 -0.27 14.71
CA GLY A 34 6.22 -1.33 14.37
C GLY A 34 6.59 -2.29 15.51
N LYS A 35 6.30 -1.94 16.78
CA LYS A 35 6.66 -2.77 17.93
C LYS A 35 5.58 -3.79 18.30
N THR A 36 4.32 -3.36 18.34
CA THR A 36 3.16 -4.14 18.81
C THR A 36 1.91 -3.90 17.99
N GLY A 37 2.01 -3.15 16.90
CA GLY A 37 0.87 -2.78 16.07
C GLY A 37 0.40 -3.91 15.17
N THR A 38 -0.78 -3.70 14.60
CA THR A 38 -1.47 -4.60 13.69
C THR A 38 -1.98 -3.81 12.49
N ILE A 39 -2.61 -4.48 11.52
CA ILE A 39 -3.32 -3.78 10.45
C ILE A 39 -4.34 -2.78 11.03
N GLY A 40 -5.12 -3.19 12.03
CA GLY A 40 -6.12 -2.33 12.67
C GLY A 40 -5.55 -1.11 13.37
N SER A 41 -4.40 -1.24 14.06
CA SER A 41 -3.79 -0.07 14.71
C SER A 41 -3.17 0.91 13.71
N VAL A 42 -2.74 0.44 12.53
CA VAL A 42 -2.33 1.31 11.43
C VAL A 42 -3.53 2.05 10.84
N VAL A 43 -4.69 1.40 10.69
CA VAL A 43 -5.95 2.08 10.31
C VAL A 43 -6.29 3.19 11.29
N GLN A 44 -6.30 2.91 12.59
CA GLN A 44 -6.54 3.92 13.64
C GLN A 44 -5.55 5.09 13.54
N SER A 45 -4.25 4.78 13.44
CA SER A 45 -3.20 5.80 13.34
C SER A 45 -3.34 6.67 12.09
N LEU A 46 -3.74 6.09 10.96
CA LEU A 46 -3.99 6.85 9.73
C LEU A 46 -5.20 7.77 9.88
N VAL A 47 -6.30 7.26 10.45
CA VAL A 47 -7.54 8.05 10.64
C VAL A 47 -7.28 9.22 11.59
N GLU A 48 -6.60 8.99 12.71
CA GLU A 48 -6.16 10.04 13.64
C GLU A 48 -5.36 11.12 12.91
N ARG A 49 -4.35 10.71 12.12
CA ARG A 49 -3.51 11.62 11.36
C ARG A 49 -4.29 12.40 10.30
N ALA A 50 -5.22 11.75 9.60
CA ALA A 50 -6.03 12.39 8.57
C ALA A 50 -7.00 13.43 9.15
N ILE A 51 -7.49 13.21 10.39
CA ILE A 51 -8.29 14.21 11.13
C ILE A 51 -7.42 15.38 11.56
N GLU A 52 -6.23 15.12 12.13
CA GLU A 52 -5.26 16.14 12.55
C GLU A 52 -4.85 17.05 11.38
N ASP A 53 -4.54 16.46 10.24
CA ASP A 53 -4.15 17.15 9.01
C ASP A 53 -5.35 17.75 8.25
N LYS A 54 -6.58 17.61 8.78
CA LYS A 54 -7.84 18.11 8.21
C LYS A 54 -8.13 17.59 6.80
N VAL A 55 -7.62 16.42 6.45
CA VAL A 55 -7.91 15.70 5.20
C VAL A 55 -9.34 15.13 5.25
N ILE A 56 -9.75 14.66 6.42
CA ILE A 56 -11.11 14.19 6.70
C ILE A 56 -11.71 14.92 7.90
N LYS A 57 -13.04 14.92 7.99
CA LYS A 57 -13.77 15.50 9.12
C LYS A 57 -14.98 14.63 9.47
N PRO A 58 -15.49 14.69 10.72
CA PRO A 58 -16.76 14.08 11.07
C PRO A 58 -17.89 14.59 10.17
N GLY A 59 -18.65 13.66 9.59
CA GLY A 59 -19.85 13.94 8.80
C GLY A 59 -21.11 13.54 9.56
N LYS A 60 -21.98 12.75 8.91
CA LYS A 60 -23.26 12.34 9.48
C LYS A 60 -23.07 11.29 10.58
N LYS A 61 -23.86 11.40 11.66
CA LYS A 61 -23.94 10.36 12.70
C LYS A 61 -25.09 9.39 12.42
N GLY A 62 -24.78 8.09 12.42
CA GLY A 62 -25.76 7.01 12.29
C GLY A 62 -26.55 6.77 13.58
N LYS A 63 -27.61 5.94 13.50
CA LYS A 63 -28.47 5.61 14.66
C LYS A 63 -27.72 4.90 15.79
N SER A 64 -26.68 4.13 15.45
CA SER A 64 -25.81 3.44 16.42
C SER A 64 -24.82 4.39 17.13
N GLY A 65 -24.73 5.65 16.69
CA GLY A 65 -23.71 6.59 17.14
C GLY A 65 -22.43 6.58 16.30
N TYR A 66 -22.31 5.65 15.34
CA TYR A 66 -21.21 5.62 14.36
C TYR A 66 -21.13 6.93 13.56
N VAL A 67 -19.93 7.43 13.32
CA VAL A 67 -19.68 8.68 12.58
C VAL A 67 -19.20 8.33 11.17
N PHE A 68 -19.99 8.69 10.16
CA PHE A 68 -19.55 8.66 8.77
C PHE A 68 -18.70 9.91 8.50
N TYR A 69 -17.45 9.73 8.10
CA TYR A 69 -16.53 10.81 7.80
C TYR A 69 -16.78 11.36 6.38
N ASP A 70 -16.30 12.58 6.16
CA ASP A 70 -16.41 13.29 4.89
C ASP A 70 -15.06 13.93 4.54
N THR A 71 -14.78 14.12 3.25
CA THR A 71 -13.56 14.76 2.75
C THR A 71 -13.87 15.76 1.64
N LYS A 72 -13.22 16.92 1.71
CA LYS A 72 -13.27 17.92 0.63
C LYS A 72 -12.21 17.65 -0.45
N ASP A 73 -11.24 16.78 -0.18
CA ASP A 73 -10.16 16.44 -1.11
C ASP A 73 -10.05 14.91 -1.24
N PRO A 74 -10.92 14.28 -2.04
CA PRO A 74 -10.94 12.83 -2.19
C PRO A 74 -9.63 12.27 -2.79
N MET A 75 -8.91 13.06 -3.59
CA MET A 75 -7.62 12.64 -4.15
C MET A 75 -6.52 12.61 -3.08
N LEU A 76 -6.51 13.59 -2.16
CA LEU A 76 -5.57 13.59 -1.03
C LEU A 76 -5.91 12.49 -0.02
N TRP A 77 -7.20 12.28 0.29
CA TRP A 77 -7.63 11.14 1.11
C TRP A 77 -7.16 9.81 0.51
N ASN A 78 -7.32 9.63 -0.81
CA ASN A 78 -6.85 8.43 -1.50
C ASN A 78 -5.32 8.23 -1.35
N ALA A 79 -4.54 9.31 -1.38
CA ALA A 79 -3.10 9.25 -1.15
C ALA A 79 -2.73 8.86 0.29
N TYR A 80 -3.50 9.32 1.29
CA TYR A 80 -3.37 8.89 2.69
C TYR A 80 -3.70 7.40 2.84
N ALA A 81 -4.80 6.94 2.24
CA ALA A 81 -5.16 5.52 2.22
C ALA A 81 -4.09 4.65 1.55
N ALA A 82 -3.47 5.13 0.46
CA ALA A 82 -2.37 4.44 -0.22
C ALA A 82 -1.12 4.33 0.65
N ALA A 83 -0.74 5.42 1.33
CA ALA A 83 0.36 5.43 2.29
C ALA A 83 0.10 4.49 3.48
N GLY A 84 -1.13 4.50 4.02
CA GLY A 84 -1.55 3.57 5.08
C GLY A 84 -1.52 2.10 4.65
N THR A 85 -1.92 1.80 3.40
CA THR A 85 -1.86 0.44 2.85
C THR A 85 -0.42 -0.09 2.79
N LEU A 86 0.53 0.77 2.38
CA LEU A 86 1.95 0.43 2.38
C LEU A 86 2.49 0.28 3.81
N ALA A 87 2.15 1.20 4.71
CA ALA A 87 2.55 1.13 6.12
C ALA A 87 2.03 -0.14 6.80
N ALA A 88 0.77 -0.51 6.58
CA ALA A 88 0.17 -1.73 7.11
C ALA A 88 0.88 -2.98 6.59
N THR A 89 1.27 -2.96 5.31
CA THR A 89 2.09 -4.03 4.70
C THR A 89 3.43 -4.16 5.40
N MET A 90 4.14 -3.06 5.60
CA MET A 90 5.45 -3.05 6.28
C MET A 90 5.34 -3.52 7.74
N VAL A 91 4.27 -3.14 8.45
CA VAL A 91 4.02 -3.59 9.82
C VAL A 91 3.69 -5.09 9.87
N ASN A 92 2.71 -5.54 9.09
CA ASN A 92 2.22 -6.92 9.18
C ASN A 92 3.20 -7.95 8.60
N CYS A 93 3.68 -7.71 7.37
CA CYS A 93 4.68 -8.60 6.75
C CYS A 93 6.03 -8.48 7.45
N GLY A 94 6.37 -7.29 7.96
CA GLY A 94 7.59 -7.08 8.74
C GLY A 94 7.56 -7.82 10.08
N ALA A 95 6.42 -7.85 10.78
CA ALA A 95 6.27 -8.61 12.03
C ALA A 95 6.48 -10.11 11.81
N GLY A 96 5.93 -10.65 10.70
CA GLY A 96 6.08 -12.05 10.33
C GLY A 96 7.42 -12.43 9.68
N ARG A 97 8.12 -11.46 9.09
CA ARG A 97 9.27 -11.68 8.19
C ARG A 97 8.94 -12.62 7.03
N PHE A 98 7.72 -12.51 6.50
CA PHE A 98 7.23 -13.30 5.36
C PHE A 98 6.40 -12.44 4.40
N ALA A 99 6.49 -12.72 3.10
CA ALA A 99 5.79 -11.97 2.06
C ALA A 99 4.32 -12.36 1.94
N GLN A 100 3.95 -13.61 2.23
CA GLN A 100 2.63 -14.17 1.89
C GLN A 100 1.43 -13.44 2.52
N ALA A 101 1.63 -12.69 3.61
CA ALA A 101 0.56 -11.89 4.22
C ALA A 101 0.12 -10.68 3.40
N VAL A 102 0.89 -10.26 2.39
CA VAL A 102 0.64 -8.99 1.71
C VAL A 102 -0.72 -8.95 1.03
N SER A 103 -1.18 -10.07 0.45
CA SER A 103 -2.48 -10.12 -0.22
C SER A 103 -3.62 -9.90 0.78
N ALA A 104 -3.60 -10.56 1.93
CA ALA A 104 -4.57 -10.34 3.01
C ALA A 104 -4.43 -8.96 3.64
N THR A 105 -3.21 -8.42 3.73
CA THR A 105 -2.96 -7.10 4.30
C THR A 105 -3.58 -5.99 3.46
N LEU A 106 -3.41 -6.05 2.13
CA LEU A 106 -4.06 -5.09 1.22
C LEU A 106 -5.57 -5.18 1.29
N LEU A 107 -6.12 -6.40 1.39
CA LEU A 107 -7.55 -6.63 1.47
C LEU A 107 -8.10 -6.00 2.76
N TYR A 108 -7.63 -6.49 3.91
CA TYR A 108 -8.21 -6.13 5.20
C TYR A 108 -7.84 -4.74 5.68
N PHE A 109 -6.71 -4.16 5.24
CA PHE A 109 -6.45 -2.74 5.52
C PHE A 109 -7.55 -1.87 4.91
N ASN A 110 -7.86 -2.09 3.63
CA ASN A 110 -8.85 -1.28 2.92
C ASN A 110 -10.28 -1.57 3.42
N ASP A 111 -10.59 -2.83 3.69
CA ASP A 111 -11.89 -3.23 4.25
C ASP A 111 -12.13 -2.60 5.62
N LEU A 112 -11.15 -2.69 6.52
CA LEU A 112 -11.23 -2.06 7.84
C LEU A 112 -11.28 -0.52 7.74
N LEU A 113 -10.54 0.09 6.81
CA LEU A 113 -10.56 1.54 6.62
C LEU A 113 -11.94 2.05 6.18
N GLU A 114 -12.58 1.33 5.25
CA GLU A 114 -13.94 1.64 4.79
C GLU A 114 -14.95 1.48 5.94
N HIS A 115 -14.83 0.42 6.75
CA HIS A 115 -15.71 0.19 7.90
C HIS A 115 -15.43 1.11 9.10
N GLU A 116 -14.22 1.64 9.25
CA GLU A 116 -13.87 2.58 10.33
C GLU A 116 -14.32 4.00 10.02
N THR A 117 -14.38 4.38 8.74
CA THR A 117 -14.62 5.78 8.34
C THR A 117 -15.87 6.03 7.51
N GLY A 118 -16.37 5.03 6.78
CA GLY A 118 -17.38 5.21 5.74
C GLY A 118 -16.87 5.92 4.48
N LEU A 119 -15.57 6.20 4.38
CA LEU A 119 -14.91 6.74 3.19
C LEU A 119 -14.34 5.59 2.33
N PRO A 120 -14.22 5.77 1.01
CA PRO A 120 -13.66 4.73 0.14
C PRO A 120 -12.19 4.44 0.49
N GLY A 121 -11.80 3.17 0.38
CA GLY A 121 -10.42 2.72 0.53
C GLY A 121 -9.52 3.13 -0.64
N CYS A 122 -8.27 2.68 -0.58
CA CYS A 122 -7.25 3.00 -1.57
C CYS A 122 -7.67 2.59 -2.99
N ASP A 123 -7.49 3.54 -3.90
CA ASP A 123 -7.88 3.48 -5.30
C ASP A 123 -9.37 3.18 -5.52
N TYR A 124 -10.20 3.62 -4.57
CA TYR A 124 -11.66 3.49 -4.56
C TYR A 124 -12.12 2.04 -4.66
N GLY A 125 -11.52 1.17 -3.85
CA GLY A 125 -11.82 -0.27 -3.79
C GLY A 125 -11.01 -1.11 -4.79
N ARG A 126 -10.29 -0.52 -5.74
CA ARG A 126 -9.48 -1.30 -6.70
C ARG A 126 -8.31 -2.01 -6.04
N VAL A 127 -7.71 -1.45 -4.99
CA VAL A 127 -6.67 -2.17 -4.22
C VAL A 127 -7.27 -3.37 -3.51
N MET A 128 -8.46 -3.23 -2.90
CA MET A 128 -9.18 -4.35 -2.30
C MET A 128 -9.51 -5.43 -3.34
N GLY A 129 -9.97 -5.04 -4.54
CA GLY A 129 -10.22 -5.96 -5.64
C GLY A 129 -8.97 -6.71 -6.13
N VAL A 130 -7.84 -6.01 -6.29
CA VAL A 130 -6.54 -6.64 -6.57
C VAL A 130 -6.20 -7.63 -5.46
N ALA A 131 -6.40 -7.26 -4.20
CA ALA A 131 -6.06 -8.07 -3.05
C ALA A 131 -6.90 -9.36 -2.95
N VAL A 132 -8.18 -9.33 -3.33
CA VAL A 132 -9.05 -10.51 -3.43
C VAL A 132 -8.49 -11.49 -4.47
N GLY A 133 -8.30 -11.03 -5.71
CA GLY A 133 -7.76 -11.87 -6.79
C GLY A 133 -6.37 -12.39 -6.47
N PHE A 134 -5.50 -11.53 -5.96
CA PHE A 134 -4.15 -11.89 -5.56
C PHE A 134 -4.13 -12.91 -4.41
N SER A 135 -4.99 -12.77 -3.39
CA SER A 135 -5.10 -13.76 -2.32
C SER A 135 -5.51 -15.12 -2.88
N PHE A 136 -6.51 -15.15 -3.76
CA PHE A 136 -6.93 -16.37 -4.42
C PHE A 136 -5.80 -17.02 -5.25
N PHE A 137 -5.14 -16.25 -6.12
CA PHE A 137 -4.08 -16.76 -7.01
C PHE A 137 -2.71 -16.93 -6.33
N SER A 138 -2.58 -16.63 -5.04
CA SER A 138 -1.39 -17.00 -4.24
C SER A 138 -1.66 -18.20 -3.30
N HIS A 139 -2.90 -18.68 -3.24
CA HIS A 139 -3.32 -19.75 -2.32
C HIS A 139 -4.23 -20.79 -3.01
N SER A 140 -4.20 -20.88 -4.34
CA SER A 140 -5.02 -21.84 -5.09
C SER A 140 -4.24 -22.54 -6.19
N ILE A 141 -4.89 -23.53 -6.80
CA ILE A 141 -4.33 -24.36 -7.87
C ILE A 141 -4.44 -23.75 -9.27
N TYR A 142 -5.13 -22.61 -9.42
CA TYR A 142 -5.58 -22.11 -10.72
C TYR A 142 -4.58 -21.22 -11.45
N GLY A 143 -3.41 -21.00 -10.86
CA GLY A 143 -2.34 -20.16 -11.41
C GLY A 143 -1.84 -19.14 -10.39
N GLY A 144 -1.04 -18.18 -10.86
CA GLY A 144 -0.35 -17.22 -9.98
C GLY A 144 0.87 -17.85 -9.32
N GLY A 145 1.03 -17.66 -8.01
CA GLY A 145 2.18 -18.15 -7.24
C GLY A 145 2.50 -17.31 -6.00
N GLY A 146 3.75 -17.38 -5.55
CA GLY A 146 4.22 -16.52 -4.46
C GLY A 146 4.20 -15.03 -4.83
N PRO A 147 4.15 -14.11 -3.84
CA PRO A 147 4.05 -12.67 -4.09
C PRO A 147 5.06 -12.11 -5.10
N GLY A 148 6.29 -12.62 -5.11
CA GLY A 148 7.37 -12.16 -5.99
C GLY A 148 7.15 -12.43 -7.49
N MET A 149 6.18 -13.27 -7.87
CA MET A 149 5.89 -13.58 -9.27
C MET A 149 4.93 -12.58 -9.94
N PHE A 150 4.27 -11.73 -9.15
CA PHE A 150 3.31 -10.77 -9.67
C PHE A 150 3.97 -9.46 -10.12
N ASN A 151 3.34 -8.79 -11.09
CA ASN A 151 3.79 -7.49 -11.60
C ASN A 151 2.60 -6.64 -12.09
N GLY A 152 2.85 -5.37 -12.40
CA GLY A 152 1.80 -4.42 -12.80
C GLY A 152 1.11 -4.73 -14.14
N ASN A 153 1.65 -5.66 -14.93
CA ASN A 153 1.03 -6.13 -16.17
C ASN A 153 0.31 -7.48 -15.99
N HIS A 154 0.61 -8.22 -14.92
CA HIS A 154 0.01 -9.53 -14.65
C HIS A 154 -1.51 -9.40 -14.48
N VAL A 155 -2.26 -10.30 -15.10
CA VAL A 155 -3.73 -10.21 -15.21
C VAL A 155 -4.44 -10.06 -13.88
N VAL A 156 -3.88 -10.65 -12.81
CA VAL A 156 -4.42 -10.61 -11.44
C VAL A 156 -4.15 -9.29 -10.71
N THR A 157 -3.01 -8.64 -10.98
CA THR A 157 -2.51 -7.52 -10.16
C THR A 157 -2.47 -6.18 -10.87
N ARG A 158 -2.99 -6.11 -12.11
CA ARG A 158 -3.00 -4.90 -12.96
C ARG A 158 -4.15 -3.92 -12.71
N HIS A 159 -5.09 -4.25 -11.81
CA HIS A 159 -6.36 -3.52 -11.72
C HIS A 159 -6.27 -2.20 -10.94
N ALA A 160 -5.38 -2.11 -9.95
CA ALA A 160 -5.13 -0.87 -9.21
C ALA A 160 -4.16 0.04 -9.99
N ALA A 161 -4.37 1.35 -9.93
CA ALA A 161 -3.63 2.37 -10.67
C ALA A 161 -2.21 2.64 -10.09
N GLY A 162 -1.39 1.59 -10.01
CA GLY A 162 0.02 1.68 -9.61
C GLY A 162 0.29 1.64 -8.11
N VAL A 163 -0.73 1.50 -7.27
CA VAL A 163 -0.61 1.58 -5.80
C VAL A 163 -0.67 0.24 -5.06
N GLY A 164 -0.99 -0.86 -5.75
CA GLY A 164 -0.94 -2.21 -5.18
C GLY A 164 0.46 -2.84 -5.21
N LEU A 165 1.17 -2.70 -6.34
CA LEU A 165 2.49 -3.31 -6.53
C LEU A 165 3.57 -2.83 -5.55
N PRO A 166 3.67 -1.52 -5.21
CA PRO A 166 4.66 -1.06 -4.24
C PRO A 166 4.60 -1.83 -2.90
N CYS A 167 3.40 -2.20 -2.45
CA CYS A 167 3.23 -3.00 -1.25
C CYS A 167 3.75 -4.44 -1.42
N ILE A 168 3.49 -5.07 -2.57
CA ILE A 168 4.00 -6.41 -2.88
C ILE A 168 5.53 -6.41 -2.88
N VAL A 169 6.15 -5.40 -3.48
CA VAL A 169 7.61 -5.23 -3.48
C VAL A 169 8.14 -5.07 -2.05
N ALA A 170 7.50 -4.24 -1.23
CA ALA A 170 7.89 -4.06 0.17
C ALA A 170 7.79 -5.37 0.97
N ALA A 171 6.75 -6.16 0.76
CA ALA A 171 6.58 -7.45 1.44
C ALA A 171 7.65 -8.46 1.03
N CYS A 172 7.95 -8.56 -0.28
CA CYS A 172 9.04 -9.42 -0.77
C CYS A 172 10.40 -9.00 -0.22
N ALA A 173 10.66 -7.70 -0.06
CA ALA A 173 11.90 -7.20 0.54
C ALA A 173 12.01 -7.46 2.05
N LEU A 174 10.88 -7.71 2.73
CA LEU A 174 10.82 -8.03 4.17
C LEU A 174 10.80 -9.55 4.44
N ASP A 175 10.73 -10.37 3.41
CA ASP A 175 10.72 -11.83 3.50
C ASP A 175 12.10 -12.37 3.89
N ALA A 176 12.15 -13.27 4.88
CA ALA A 176 13.39 -13.87 5.36
C ALA A 176 13.76 -15.18 4.63
N GLY A 177 13.32 -15.37 3.39
CA GLY A 177 13.56 -16.56 2.59
C GLY A 177 12.51 -17.65 2.82
N THR A 178 11.25 -17.27 3.05
CA THR A 178 10.14 -18.21 3.24
C THR A 178 9.49 -18.61 1.92
N GLN A 179 9.82 -17.92 0.82
CA GLN A 179 9.28 -18.20 -0.51
C GLN A 179 10.19 -19.16 -1.30
N MET A 180 9.59 -20.18 -1.94
CA MET A 180 10.29 -21.03 -2.90
C MET A 180 10.81 -20.23 -4.11
N PHE A 181 9.98 -19.30 -4.61
CA PHE A 181 10.33 -18.40 -5.73
C PHE A 181 10.75 -17.02 -5.21
N GLY A 182 11.74 -16.99 -4.31
CA GLY A 182 12.33 -15.76 -3.78
C GLY A 182 13.18 -14.98 -4.81
N PRO A 183 13.63 -13.76 -4.46
CA PRO A 183 14.45 -12.93 -5.33
C PRO A 183 15.75 -13.61 -5.82
N GLU A 184 16.36 -14.45 -5.00
CA GLU A 184 17.58 -15.19 -5.34
C GLU A 184 17.33 -16.21 -6.45
N ALA A 185 16.13 -16.80 -6.49
CA ALA A 185 15.75 -17.80 -7.47
C ALA A 185 15.32 -17.18 -8.82
N THR A 186 14.70 -16.00 -8.79
CA THR A 186 14.02 -15.43 -9.97
C THR A 186 14.71 -14.18 -10.54
N SER A 187 15.48 -13.47 -9.70
CA SER A 187 15.90 -12.09 -9.99
C SER A 187 17.39 -11.83 -9.70
N LYS A 188 18.20 -12.86 -9.44
CA LYS A 188 19.63 -12.71 -9.12
C LYS A 188 20.40 -11.84 -10.12
N ILE A 189 20.21 -12.09 -11.42
CA ILE A 189 20.91 -11.32 -12.47
C ILE A 189 20.53 -9.83 -12.46
N TYR A 190 19.29 -9.49 -12.04
CA TYR A 190 18.86 -8.10 -11.92
C TYR A 190 19.54 -7.40 -10.75
N GLN A 191 19.72 -8.09 -9.62
CA GLN A 191 20.48 -7.56 -8.49
C GLN A 191 21.95 -7.32 -8.88
N ASP A 192 22.57 -8.28 -9.57
CA ASP A 192 23.97 -8.19 -9.98
C ASP A 192 24.20 -7.08 -11.03
N THR A 193 23.21 -6.82 -11.89
CA THR A 193 23.31 -5.82 -12.97
C THR A 193 22.79 -4.44 -12.57
N PHE A 194 21.54 -4.35 -12.14
CA PHE A 194 20.86 -3.07 -11.87
C PHE A 194 20.94 -2.64 -10.41
N GLY A 195 21.16 -3.57 -9.47
CA GLY A 195 21.30 -3.27 -8.04
C GLY A 195 22.53 -2.43 -7.67
N GLN A 196 23.46 -2.25 -8.62
CA GLN A 196 24.64 -1.40 -8.49
C GLN A 196 24.38 0.06 -8.90
N LEU A 197 23.27 0.34 -9.59
CA LEU A 197 22.95 1.70 -10.05
C LEU A 197 22.33 2.53 -8.91
N ASP A 198 22.92 3.67 -8.57
CA ASP A 198 22.45 4.50 -7.45
C ASP A 198 20.98 4.95 -7.60
N ALA A 199 20.55 5.27 -8.83
CA ALA A 199 19.17 5.66 -9.11
C ALA A 199 18.16 4.53 -8.83
N PHE A 200 18.59 3.26 -8.88
CA PHE A 200 17.76 2.08 -8.60
C PHE A 200 17.86 1.64 -7.15
N LYS A 201 19.07 1.73 -6.55
CA LYS A 201 19.33 1.34 -5.16
C LYS A 201 18.81 2.37 -4.15
N LYS A 202 18.84 3.66 -4.50
CA LYS A 202 18.47 4.79 -3.65
C LYS A 202 17.51 5.74 -4.41
N PRO A 203 16.38 5.25 -4.93
CA PRO A 203 15.53 6.02 -5.83
C PRO A 203 14.95 7.27 -5.15
N ILE A 204 14.52 7.16 -3.89
CA ILE A 204 13.95 8.29 -3.14
C ILE A 204 14.99 9.41 -2.98
N GLN A 205 16.24 9.07 -2.64
CA GLN A 205 17.32 10.05 -2.51
C GLN A 205 17.71 10.67 -3.86
N ALA A 206 17.72 9.88 -4.93
CA ALA A 206 17.98 10.39 -6.28
C ALA A 206 16.90 11.40 -6.70
N ILE A 207 15.62 11.07 -6.49
CA ILE A 207 14.48 11.93 -6.79
C ILE A 207 14.51 13.20 -5.96
N ALA A 208 14.70 13.10 -4.64
CA ALA A 208 14.72 14.25 -3.74
C ALA A 208 15.84 15.25 -4.05
N LYS A 209 16.96 14.81 -4.65
CA LYS A 209 18.04 15.71 -5.10
C LYS A 209 17.76 16.40 -6.44
N SER A 210 16.79 15.90 -7.20
CA SER A 210 16.45 16.40 -8.55
C SER A 210 15.28 17.38 -8.56
N VAL A 211 14.64 17.58 -7.41
CA VAL A 211 13.54 18.54 -7.17
C VAL A 211 14.09 19.73 -6.42
#